data_AF-A0A3S9M542-F1
#
_entry.id   AF-A0A3S9M542-F1
#
_cell.length_a   1.000
_cell.length_b   1.000
_cell.length_c   1.000
_cell.angle_alpha   90.00
_cell.angle_beta   90.00
_cell.angle_gamma   90.00
#
_symmetry.space_group_name_H-M   'P 1'
#
loop_
_entity.id
_entity.type
_entity.pdbx_description
1 polymer ?
#
loop_
_entity_poly.entity_id
_entity_poly.type
_entity_poly.pdbx_seq_one_letter_code
_entity_poly.pdbx_strand_id
1 'polypeptide(L)'
;MGLWHVFYDDWQMECCGTPFKVGDEVSWPLLMSDADGKLGGRWHDQLTKIAGPVEDLPAKGGAVRVARDDNGLTVALHQEPVALVPQEDLGEVAPGDRIRLVGLLTVECHTGADLPDTRGWVRAIQVVTQGWAETAPGSPTREPVPGERSLRPVWECPKWFGDAGVGVIVTLEVPGTDSWLSHALREARGIPHTAPGREVTGLPPAALADLLETLSTVREPR
;
A
#
# COMPACT_ATOMS: atom_id res chain seq x y z
N MET A 1 -5.67 13.54 -9.41
CA MET A 1 -5.98 12.28 -8.70
C MET A 1 -4.64 11.60 -8.53
N GLY A 2 -4.35 11.08 -7.35
CA GLY A 2 -3.06 10.44 -7.06
C GLY A 2 -3.19 8.94 -7.20
N LEU A 3 -2.16 8.29 -7.74
CA LEU A 3 -2.05 6.84 -7.79
C LEU A 3 -1.24 6.34 -6.60
N TRP A 4 -1.74 5.35 -5.89
CA TRP A 4 -1.08 4.81 -4.71
C TRP A 4 -0.96 3.30 -4.82
N HIS A 5 0.20 2.76 -4.50
CA HIS A 5 0.36 1.32 -4.33
C HIS A 5 -0.09 0.95 -2.92
N VAL A 6 -1.14 0.13 -2.85
CA VAL A 6 -1.74 -0.38 -1.63
C VAL A 6 -1.61 -1.88 -1.61
N PHE A 7 -0.99 -2.42 -0.57
CA PHE A 7 -0.90 -3.84 -0.32
C PHE A 7 -2.12 -4.34 0.46
N TYR A 8 -2.78 -5.37 -0.06
CA TYR A 8 -3.84 -6.09 0.62
C TYR A 8 -3.33 -7.50 0.91
N ASP A 9 -3.09 -7.77 2.18
CA ASP A 9 -2.56 -9.04 2.68
C ASP A 9 -3.53 -10.21 2.40
N ASP A 10 -3.00 -11.40 2.14
CA ASP A 10 -3.81 -12.57 1.81
C ASP A 10 -4.79 -12.93 2.93
N TRP A 11 -4.32 -13.00 4.17
CA TRP A 11 -5.10 -13.42 5.32
C TRP A 11 -6.19 -12.40 5.65
N GLN A 12 -5.95 -11.10 5.42
CA GLN A 12 -7.00 -10.08 5.55
C GLN A 12 -8.04 -10.24 4.46
N MET A 13 -7.61 -10.47 3.21
CA MET A 13 -8.52 -10.70 2.10
C MET A 13 -9.36 -11.96 2.36
N GLU A 14 -8.76 -13.03 2.87
CA GLU A 14 -9.41 -14.30 3.18
C GLU A 14 -10.39 -14.20 4.36
N CYS A 15 -9.99 -13.54 5.44
CA CYS A 15 -10.80 -13.42 6.67
C CYS A 15 -11.93 -12.39 6.53
N CYS A 16 -11.59 -11.14 6.19
CA CYS A 16 -12.50 -9.99 6.26
C CYS A 16 -12.77 -9.35 4.89
N GLY A 17 -11.91 -9.58 3.91
CA GLY A 17 -11.97 -8.91 2.62
C GLY A 17 -13.12 -9.35 1.72
N THR A 18 -13.51 -8.43 0.84
CA THR A 18 -14.41 -8.71 -0.28
C THR A 18 -13.60 -8.63 -1.58
N PRO A 19 -13.65 -9.65 -2.45
CA PRO A 19 -13.01 -9.59 -3.76
C PRO A 19 -13.49 -8.37 -4.56
N PHE A 20 -12.56 -7.78 -5.30
CA PHE A 20 -12.77 -6.61 -6.15
C PHE A 20 -12.06 -6.81 -7.48
N LYS A 21 -12.43 -6.02 -8.48
CA LYS A 21 -11.82 -6.05 -9.82
C LYS A 21 -11.38 -4.67 -10.26
N VAL A 22 -10.57 -4.64 -11.31
CA VAL A 22 -10.20 -3.38 -11.94
C VAL A 22 -11.44 -2.61 -12.40
N GLY A 23 -11.47 -1.32 -12.09
CA GLY A 23 -12.58 -0.41 -12.34
C GLY A 23 -13.55 -0.25 -11.17
N ASP A 24 -13.50 -1.14 -10.17
CA ASP A 24 -14.32 -1.00 -8.98
C ASP A 24 -13.90 0.22 -8.16
N GLU A 25 -14.88 0.83 -7.50
CA GLU A 25 -14.64 1.82 -6.47
C GLU A 25 -14.64 1.12 -5.11
N VAL A 26 -13.62 1.42 -4.31
CA VAL A 26 -13.39 0.80 -3.00
C VAL A 26 -13.20 1.88 -1.94
N SER A 27 -13.45 1.51 -0.69
CA SER A 27 -13.21 2.33 0.51
C SER A 27 -12.45 1.47 1.49
N TRP A 28 -11.19 1.82 1.75
CA TRP A 28 -10.31 1.02 2.61
C TRP A 28 -9.63 1.89 3.66
N PRO A 29 -9.60 1.45 4.93
CA PRO A 29 -8.70 2.02 5.91
C PRO A 29 -7.25 1.69 5.52
N LEU A 30 -6.42 2.72 5.41
CA LEU A 30 -5.02 2.58 5.02
C LEU A 30 -4.11 2.82 6.22
N LEU A 31 -3.20 1.89 6.43
CA LEU A 31 -2.18 1.93 7.47
C LEU A 31 -0.80 2.08 6.81
N MET A 32 0.04 2.94 7.38
CA MET A 32 1.45 3.00 7.01
C MET A 32 2.22 1.91 7.76
N SER A 33 2.74 0.94 7.02
CA SER A 33 3.51 -0.19 7.57
C SER A 33 4.97 -0.15 7.12
N ASP A 34 5.86 -0.70 7.96
CA ASP A 34 7.22 -1.02 7.52
C ASP A 34 7.20 -2.17 6.52
N ALA A 35 7.86 -1.96 5.37
CA ALA A 35 7.89 -2.94 4.28
C ALA A 35 8.81 -4.13 4.60
N ASP A 36 9.85 -3.92 5.41
CA ASP A 36 10.78 -5.00 5.78
C ASP A 36 10.06 -6.05 6.64
N GLY A 37 9.27 -5.61 7.61
CA GLY A 37 8.47 -6.49 8.47
C GLY A 37 7.32 -7.21 7.76
N LYS A 38 6.77 -6.64 6.67
CA LYS A 38 5.65 -7.25 5.93
C LYS A 38 6.08 -8.20 4.83
N LEU A 39 7.13 -7.86 4.07
CA LEU A 39 7.46 -8.56 2.83
C LEU A 39 8.96 -8.83 2.63
N GLY A 40 9.75 -8.86 3.73
CA GLY A 40 11.17 -9.24 3.67
C GLY A 40 12.09 -8.23 2.96
N GLY A 41 11.61 -7.01 2.75
CA GLY A 41 12.38 -5.87 2.25
C GLY A 41 12.71 -5.86 0.76
N ARG A 42 13.47 -4.84 0.34
CA ARG A 42 13.83 -4.54 -1.06
C ARG A 42 12.63 -4.18 -1.97
N TRP A 43 11.53 -3.68 -1.40
CA TRP A 43 10.30 -3.27 -2.10
C TRP A 43 10.30 -1.81 -2.55
N HIS A 44 11.47 -1.22 -2.78
CA HIS A 44 11.68 0.22 -2.98
C HIS A 44 10.76 0.87 -4.03
N ASP A 45 10.37 0.12 -5.05
CA ASP A 45 9.51 0.51 -6.16
C ASP A 45 8.01 0.58 -5.79
N GLN A 46 7.61 -0.10 -4.73
CA GLN A 46 6.24 -0.08 -4.19
C GLN A 46 6.09 0.80 -2.95
N LEU A 47 7.20 1.36 -2.45
CA LEU A 47 7.16 2.19 -1.24
C LEU A 47 6.49 3.52 -1.54
N THR A 48 5.57 3.88 -0.66
CA THR A 48 4.95 5.18 -0.61
C THR A 48 5.76 6.09 0.31
N LYS A 49 5.85 7.36 -0.08
CA LYS A 49 6.36 8.42 0.77
C LYS A 49 5.20 9.26 1.28
N ILE A 50 5.14 9.44 2.60
CA ILE A 50 4.21 10.34 3.28
C ILE A 50 5.00 11.45 3.95
N ALA A 51 4.60 12.70 3.77
CA ALA A 51 5.18 13.83 4.47
C ALA A 51 4.08 14.83 4.85
N GLY A 52 3.99 15.19 6.13
CA GLY A 52 2.97 16.11 6.59
C GLY A 52 2.75 16.08 8.10
N PRO A 53 1.76 16.83 8.60
CA PRO A 53 1.45 16.87 10.02
C PRO A 53 0.84 15.56 10.52
N VAL A 54 1.08 15.29 11.79
CA VAL A 54 0.46 14.20 12.56
C VAL A 54 -0.74 14.74 13.32
N GLU A 55 -1.83 14.02 13.30
CA GLU A 55 -3.09 14.38 13.96
C GLU A 55 -3.62 13.16 14.73
N ASP A 56 -4.25 13.41 15.88
CA ASP A 56 -5.08 12.40 16.55
C ASP A 56 -6.53 12.68 16.18
N LEU A 57 -7.12 11.82 15.34
CA LEU A 57 -8.50 11.97 14.89
C LEU A 57 -9.45 11.26 15.87
N PRO A 58 -10.53 11.92 16.32
CA PRO A 58 -11.56 11.25 17.10
C PRO A 58 -12.21 10.14 16.30
N ALA A 59 -12.25 8.92 16.85
CA ALA A 59 -12.93 7.78 16.25
C ALA A 59 -13.71 6.99 17.31
N LYS A 60 -14.55 6.06 16.85
CA LYS A 60 -15.24 5.17 17.78
C LYS A 60 -14.23 4.27 18.50
N GLY A 61 -14.23 4.31 19.83
CA GLY A 61 -13.31 3.52 20.66
C GLY A 61 -12.02 4.23 21.06
N GLY A 62 -11.79 5.46 20.59
CA GLY A 62 -10.65 6.29 20.99
C GLY A 62 -10.11 7.11 19.82
N ALA A 63 -9.17 8.02 20.11
CA ALA A 63 -8.50 8.74 19.04
C ALA A 63 -7.51 7.84 18.32
N VAL A 64 -7.40 7.98 17.00
CA VAL A 64 -6.45 7.25 16.15
C VAL A 64 -5.41 8.22 15.63
N ARG A 65 -4.13 7.85 15.70
CA ARG A 65 -3.04 8.67 15.19
C ARG A 65 -2.87 8.48 13.69
N VAL A 66 -2.88 9.59 12.96
CA VAL A 66 -2.79 9.62 11.50
C VAL A 66 -1.72 10.59 11.03
N ALA A 67 -1.21 10.36 9.83
CA ALA A 67 -0.46 11.36 9.08
C ALA A 67 -1.31 11.87 7.92
N ARG A 68 -1.36 13.20 7.76
CA ARG A 68 -1.96 13.85 6.60
C ARG A 68 -0.85 14.23 5.65
N ASP A 69 -0.70 13.47 4.56
CA ASP A 69 0.26 13.80 3.52
C ASP A 69 -0.02 15.19 2.93
N ASP A 70 1.04 15.92 2.60
CA ASP A 70 0.98 17.24 1.98
C ASP A 70 0.26 17.17 0.60
N ASN A 71 0.23 15.98 -0.03
CA ASN A 71 -0.54 15.72 -1.24
C ASN A 71 -1.94 15.15 -0.96
N GLY A 72 -2.47 15.30 0.25
CA GLY A 72 -3.88 15.11 0.59
C GLY A 72 -4.30 13.72 1.07
N LEU A 73 -3.44 12.70 0.98
CA LEU A 73 -3.76 11.37 1.51
C LEU A 73 -3.72 11.38 3.04
N THR A 74 -4.68 10.74 3.70
CA THR A 74 -4.67 10.52 5.16
C THR A 74 -4.46 9.04 5.43
N VAL A 75 -3.50 8.69 6.27
CA VAL A 75 -3.16 7.30 6.60
C VAL A 75 -3.02 7.13 8.10
N ALA A 76 -3.48 6.00 8.63
CA ALA A 76 -3.25 5.62 10.02
C ALA A 76 -1.76 5.30 10.23
N LEU A 77 -1.24 5.61 11.41
CA LEU A 77 0.12 5.25 11.84
C LEU A 77 0.13 4.04 12.78
N HIS A 78 -1.01 3.72 13.39
CA HIS A 78 -1.18 2.55 14.24
C HIS A 78 -2.52 1.86 13.95
N GLN A 79 -2.54 0.55 14.19
CA GLN A 79 -3.72 -0.31 14.06
C GLN A 79 -4.76 -0.08 15.16
N GLU A 80 -4.32 0.39 16.33
CA GLU A 80 -5.15 0.54 17.52
C GLU A 80 -5.30 2.02 17.91
N PRO A 81 -6.35 2.39 18.67
CA PRO A 81 -6.49 3.72 19.24
C PRO A 81 -5.29 4.07 20.13
N VAL A 82 -4.89 5.34 20.15
CA VAL A 82 -3.70 5.85 20.87
C VAL A 82 -3.67 5.43 22.34
N ALA A 83 -4.84 5.35 22.99
CA ALA A 83 -4.94 4.96 24.39
C ALA A 83 -4.61 3.48 24.67
N LEU A 84 -4.59 2.63 23.64
CA LEU A 84 -4.32 1.19 23.73
C LEU A 84 -2.94 0.81 23.18
N VAL A 85 -2.27 1.71 22.47
CA VAL A 85 -0.91 1.47 21.96
C VAL A 85 0.10 1.73 23.09
N PRO A 86 1.02 0.79 23.38
CA PRO A 86 2.10 1.00 24.33
C PRO A 86 2.94 2.24 23.99
N GLN A 87 3.47 2.93 24.99
CA GLN A 87 4.19 4.19 24.79
C GLN A 87 5.47 4.00 23.95
N GLU A 88 6.12 2.84 24.10
CA GLU A 88 7.27 2.43 23.30
C GLU A 88 6.94 2.27 21.81
N ASP A 89 5.72 1.82 21.48
CA ASP A 89 5.25 1.56 20.12
C ASP A 89 4.66 2.81 19.47
N LEU A 90 4.09 3.73 20.26
CA LEU A 90 3.68 5.07 19.82
C LEU A 90 4.87 5.92 19.35
N GLY A 91 6.06 5.63 19.90
CA GLY A 91 7.27 6.40 19.66
C GLY A 91 7.21 7.83 20.19
N GLU A 92 8.10 8.68 19.68
CA GLU A 92 8.25 10.07 20.12
C GLU A 92 7.34 11.05 19.37
N VAL A 93 6.66 10.59 18.32
CA VAL A 93 5.88 11.43 17.42
C VAL A 93 4.56 11.83 18.08
N ALA A 94 4.36 13.12 18.30
CA ALA A 94 3.16 13.69 18.89
C ALA A 94 2.26 14.38 17.84
N PRO A 95 0.97 14.57 18.15
CA PRO A 95 0.09 15.39 17.32
C PRO A 95 0.64 16.82 17.16
N GLY A 96 0.62 17.34 15.93
CA GLY A 96 1.22 18.61 15.56
C GLY A 96 2.65 18.51 15.03
N ASP A 97 3.35 17.40 15.30
CA ASP A 97 4.65 17.15 14.69
C ASP A 97 4.52 16.94 13.18
N ARG A 98 5.60 17.21 12.45
CA ARG A 98 5.71 16.87 11.03
C ARG A 98 6.63 15.69 10.87
N ILE A 99 6.16 14.70 10.12
CA ILE A 99 6.93 13.50 9.83
C ILE A 99 7.23 13.39 8.33
N ARG A 100 8.21 12.54 8.02
CA ARG A 100 8.45 12.04 6.68
C ARG A 100 8.70 10.54 6.78
N LEU A 101 7.76 9.76 6.28
CA LEU A 101 7.82 8.31 6.30
C LEU A 101 7.97 7.75 4.88
N VAL A 102 8.65 6.62 4.78
CA VAL A 102 8.72 5.79 3.58
C VAL A 102 8.41 4.37 4.01
N GLY A 103 7.50 3.71 3.30
CA GLY A 103 6.95 2.43 3.74
C GLY A 103 5.82 1.96 2.82
N LEU A 104 5.12 0.91 3.24
CA LEU A 104 4.05 0.30 2.48
C LEU A 104 2.70 0.80 2.99
N LEU A 105 1.80 1.19 2.08
CA LEU A 105 0.40 1.37 2.44
C LEU A 105 -0.25 0.00 2.49
N THR A 106 -0.82 -0.37 3.62
CA THR A 106 -1.52 -1.64 3.80
C THR A 106 -2.99 -1.39 4.09
N VAL A 107 -3.88 -2.23 3.56
CA VAL A 107 -5.28 -2.24 3.99
C VAL A 107 -5.34 -2.75 5.44
N GLU A 108 -6.20 -2.17 6.28
CA GLU A 108 -6.42 -2.64 7.64
C GLU A 108 -7.89 -2.88 7.97
N CYS A 109 -8.40 -4.06 7.63
CA CYS A 109 -9.82 -4.41 7.86
C CYS A 109 -10.04 -5.32 9.08
N HIS A 110 -8.99 -5.70 9.81
CA HIS A 110 -9.10 -6.69 10.87
C HIS A 110 -9.10 -6.09 12.28
N THR A 111 -8.68 -4.84 12.43
CA THR A 111 -8.67 -4.16 13.72
C THR A 111 -10.07 -3.79 14.21
N GLY A 112 -10.25 -3.73 15.52
CA GLY A 112 -11.46 -3.15 16.13
C GLY A 112 -11.51 -1.63 16.09
N ALA A 113 -10.40 -0.97 15.69
CA ALA A 113 -10.30 0.47 15.57
C ALA A 113 -11.07 1.01 14.35
N ASP A 114 -11.70 2.17 14.54
CA ASP A 114 -12.41 2.90 13.50
C ASP A 114 -11.43 3.81 12.74
N LEU A 115 -10.59 3.19 11.90
CA LEU A 115 -9.56 3.88 11.11
C LEU A 115 -10.19 4.69 9.97
N PRO A 116 -9.59 5.81 9.53
CA PRO A 116 -10.13 6.62 8.44
C PRO A 116 -10.05 5.89 7.10
N ASP A 117 -11.19 5.81 6.43
CA ASP A 117 -11.31 5.24 5.09
C ASP A 117 -10.73 6.14 4.00
N THR A 118 -9.99 5.53 3.08
CA THR A 118 -9.59 6.11 1.81
C THR A 118 -10.42 5.52 0.69
N ARG A 119 -11.14 6.39 -0.04
CA ARG A 119 -11.95 6.02 -1.19
C ARG A 119 -11.22 6.24 -2.49
N GLY A 120 -11.27 5.26 -3.40
CA GLY A 120 -10.62 5.36 -4.71
C GLY A 120 -11.06 4.30 -5.70
N TRP A 121 -10.53 4.38 -6.93
CA TRP A 121 -10.81 3.42 -8.00
C TRP A 121 -9.63 2.49 -8.20
N VAL A 122 -9.93 1.20 -8.33
CA VAL A 122 -8.94 0.17 -8.64
C VAL A 122 -8.51 0.32 -10.10
N ARG A 123 -7.23 0.65 -10.33
CA ARG A 123 -6.67 0.83 -11.67
C ARG A 123 -5.85 -0.35 -12.15
N ALA A 124 -5.18 -1.06 -11.25
CA ALA A 124 -4.47 -2.30 -11.52
C ALA A 124 -4.44 -3.19 -10.27
N ILE A 125 -4.35 -4.50 -10.48
CA ILE A 125 -4.21 -5.51 -9.44
C ILE A 125 -3.08 -6.45 -9.85
N GLN A 126 -2.14 -6.68 -8.96
CA GLN A 126 -1.05 -7.63 -9.15
C GLN A 126 -0.99 -8.58 -7.96
N VAL A 127 -1.16 -9.87 -8.19
CA VAL A 127 -0.93 -10.89 -7.16
C VAL A 127 0.55 -10.93 -6.85
N VAL A 128 0.86 -10.80 -5.56
CA VAL A 128 2.21 -10.94 -5.03
C VAL A 128 2.48 -12.39 -4.72
N THR A 129 3.61 -12.89 -5.19
CA THR A 129 4.18 -14.16 -4.72
C THR A 129 5.53 -13.91 -4.06
N GLN A 130 5.82 -14.66 -3.00
CA GLN A 130 7.04 -14.54 -2.22
C GLN A 130 7.72 -15.92 -2.10
N GLY A 131 9.03 -15.95 -2.34
CA GLY A 131 9.90 -17.10 -2.09
C GLY A 131 10.20 -17.21 -0.61
N TRP A 132 10.27 -18.43 -0.10
CA TRP A 132 10.43 -18.74 1.31
C TRP A 132 11.57 -19.74 1.49
N ALA A 133 12.47 -19.48 2.44
CA ALA A 133 13.54 -20.39 2.83
C ALA A 133 13.35 -20.87 4.26
N GLU A 134 13.82 -22.08 4.56
CA GLU A 134 13.88 -22.57 5.93
C GLU A 134 14.88 -21.75 6.73
N THR A 135 14.49 -21.34 7.93
CA THR A 135 15.37 -20.60 8.88
C THR A 135 16.56 -21.43 9.36
N ALA A 136 16.44 -22.76 9.34
CA ALA A 136 17.50 -23.73 9.58
C ALA A 136 17.10 -25.06 8.91
N PRO A 137 18.06 -25.94 8.55
CA PRO A 137 17.74 -27.21 7.90
C PRO A 137 16.72 -28.04 8.71
N GLY A 138 15.57 -28.34 8.09
CA GLY A 138 14.47 -29.09 8.69
C GLY A 138 13.55 -28.28 9.61
N SER A 139 13.70 -26.94 9.66
CA SER A 139 12.84 -26.06 10.44
C SER A 139 11.45 -25.95 9.81
N PRO A 140 10.36 -26.04 10.60
CA PRO A 140 9.02 -25.73 10.11
C PRO A 140 8.82 -24.22 9.88
N THR A 141 9.69 -23.38 10.44
CA THR A 141 9.63 -21.92 10.30
C THR A 141 10.39 -21.49 9.05
N ARG A 142 9.70 -20.72 8.21
CA ARG A 142 10.26 -20.14 6.99
C ARG A 142 10.35 -18.64 7.11
N GLU A 143 11.36 -18.07 6.45
CA GLU A 143 11.54 -16.64 6.30
C GLU A 143 11.46 -16.25 4.82
N PRO A 144 10.98 -15.04 4.50
CA PRO A 144 10.92 -14.57 3.13
C PRO A 144 12.34 -14.43 2.59
N VAL A 145 12.60 -14.98 1.40
CA VAL A 145 13.89 -14.79 0.71
C VAL A 145 13.91 -13.40 0.07
N PRO A 146 14.84 -12.51 0.46
CA PRO A 146 14.89 -11.17 -0.10
C PRO A 146 15.08 -11.19 -1.62
N GLY A 147 14.15 -10.59 -2.35
CA GLY A 147 14.21 -10.47 -3.81
C GLY A 147 13.63 -11.64 -4.60
N GLU A 148 13.29 -12.77 -3.97
CA GLU A 148 12.51 -13.83 -4.63
C GLU A 148 11.02 -13.48 -4.58
N ARG A 149 10.63 -12.51 -5.40
CA ARG A 149 9.22 -12.10 -5.53
C ARG A 149 8.82 -12.02 -6.99
N SER A 150 7.53 -12.21 -7.25
CA SER A 150 6.96 -11.89 -8.55
C SER A 150 5.58 -11.24 -8.42
N LEU A 151 5.30 -10.33 -9.34
CA LEU A 151 4.03 -9.64 -9.49
C LEU A 151 3.34 -10.20 -10.73
N ARG A 152 2.14 -10.75 -10.56
CA ARG A 152 1.35 -11.26 -11.69
C ARG A 152 0.08 -10.42 -11.85
N PRO A 153 -0.12 -9.73 -12.99
CA PRO A 153 -1.32 -8.94 -13.20
C PRO A 153 -2.56 -9.84 -13.23
N VAL A 154 -3.63 -9.37 -12.59
CA VAL A 154 -4.95 -10.01 -12.61
C VAL A 154 -6.04 -8.96 -12.82
N TRP A 155 -7.16 -9.38 -13.40
CA TRP A 155 -8.32 -8.50 -13.56
C TRP A 155 -9.17 -8.41 -12.29
N GLU A 156 -9.21 -9.50 -11.52
CA GLU A 156 -10.01 -9.67 -10.32
C GLU A 156 -9.12 -10.21 -9.20
N CYS A 157 -9.25 -9.63 -8.01
CA CYS A 157 -8.55 -10.07 -6.82
C CYS A 157 -9.09 -11.45 -6.39
N PRO A 158 -8.22 -12.47 -6.23
CA PRO A 158 -8.68 -13.73 -5.69
C PRO A 158 -9.10 -13.56 -4.23
N LYS A 159 -10.09 -14.35 -3.80
CA LYS A 159 -10.44 -14.46 -2.38
C LYS A 159 -9.42 -15.29 -1.62
N TRP A 160 -8.91 -16.35 -2.25
CA TRP A 160 -8.01 -17.33 -1.66
C TRP A 160 -6.71 -17.36 -2.45
N PHE A 161 -5.59 -17.24 -1.76
CA PHE A 161 -4.27 -17.24 -2.37
C PHE A 161 -3.67 -18.64 -2.25
N GLY A 162 -3.09 -19.17 -3.33
CA GLY A 162 -2.39 -20.46 -3.26
C GLY A 162 -1.11 -20.35 -2.42
N ASP A 163 -0.44 -21.47 -2.15
CA ASP A 163 0.66 -21.61 -1.17
C ASP A 163 1.82 -20.59 -1.20
N ALA A 164 2.01 -19.85 -2.29
CA ALA A 164 3.06 -18.83 -2.43
C ALA A 164 2.53 -17.40 -2.59
N GLY A 165 1.22 -17.23 -2.74
CA GLY A 165 0.59 -15.92 -2.86
C GLY A 165 0.41 -15.32 -1.48
N VAL A 166 0.94 -14.11 -1.27
CA VAL A 166 0.92 -13.42 0.03
C VAL A 166 0.00 -12.20 0.04
N GLY A 167 -0.73 -11.96 -1.05
CA GLY A 167 -1.66 -10.85 -1.17
C GLY A 167 -1.64 -10.21 -2.56
N VAL A 168 -2.12 -8.98 -2.65
CA VAL A 168 -2.11 -8.17 -3.87
C VAL A 168 -1.51 -6.78 -3.64
N ILE A 169 -0.80 -6.28 -4.64
CA ILE A 169 -0.58 -4.84 -4.80
C ILE A 169 -1.70 -4.30 -5.69
N VAL A 170 -2.34 -3.24 -5.20
CA VAL A 170 -3.41 -2.51 -5.88
C VAL A 170 -2.88 -1.13 -6.23
N THR A 171 -3.01 -0.74 -7.49
CA THR A 171 -2.89 0.67 -7.87
C THR A 171 -4.24 1.34 -7.66
N LEU A 172 -4.35 2.13 -6.60
CA LEU A 172 -5.56 2.86 -6.23
C LEU A 172 -5.46 4.31 -6.70
N GLU A 173 -6.43 4.77 -7.49
CA GLU A 173 -6.57 6.18 -7.83
C GLU A 173 -7.46 6.89 -6.82
N VAL A 174 -6.91 7.88 -6.12
CA VAL A 174 -7.57 8.60 -5.04
C VAL A 174 -7.80 10.07 -5.44
N PRO A 175 -9.07 10.56 -5.46
CA PRO A 175 -9.37 11.96 -5.77
C PRO A 175 -8.77 12.94 -4.78
N GLY A 176 -8.52 14.16 -5.24
CA GLY A 176 -7.98 15.22 -4.37
C GLY A 176 -6.55 14.99 -3.90
N THR A 177 -5.91 13.88 -4.32
CA THR A 177 -4.52 13.58 -3.98
C THR A 177 -3.57 13.69 -5.17
N ASP A 178 -2.28 13.68 -4.87
CA ASP A 178 -1.18 13.40 -5.80
C ASP A 178 -0.13 12.51 -5.12
N SER A 179 0.75 11.87 -5.89
CA SER A 179 1.74 10.95 -5.33
C SER A 179 3.03 10.89 -6.15
N TRP A 180 4.07 10.28 -5.59
CA TRP A 180 5.30 10.02 -6.32
C TRP A 180 5.10 9.03 -7.49
N LEU A 181 4.20 8.05 -7.34
CA LEU A 181 3.83 7.14 -8.42
C LEU A 181 3.13 7.89 -9.56
N SER A 182 2.20 8.79 -9.25
CA SER A 182 1.57 9.67 -10.25
C SER A 182 2.61 10.53 -10.97
N HIS A 183 3.62 11.04 -10.24
CA HIS A 183 4.71 11.80 -10.84
C HIS A 183 5.54 10.94 -11.81
N ALA A 184 5.99 9.76 -11.37
CA ALA A 184 6.76 8.83 -12.21
C ALA A 184 5.99 8.41 -13.46
N LEU A 185 4.68 8.17 -13.34
CA LEU A 185 3.83 7.81 -14.48
C LEU A 185 3.69 8.98 -15.47
N ARG A 186 3.57 10.21 -14.97
CA ARG A 186 3.55 11.42 -15.82
C ARG A 186 4.85 11.56 -16.60
N GLU A 187 6.00 11.41 -15.95
CA GLU A 187 7.31 11.46 -16.61
C GLU A 187 7.45 10.38 -17.67
N ALA A 188 7.13 9.13 -17.35
CA ALA A 188 7.21 8.01 -18.28
C ALA A 188 6.32 8.19 -19.52
N ARG A 189 5.22 8.94 -19.38
CA ARG A 189 4.28 9.25 -20.48
C ARG A 189 4.52 10.60 -21.16
N GLY A 190 5.51 11.38 -20.72
CA GLY A 190 5.75 12.74 -21.22
C GLY A 190 4.61 13.72 -20.95
N ILE A 191 3.83 13.49 -19.89
CA ILE A 191 2.70 14.35 -19.50
C ILE A 191 3.22 15.46 -18.57
N PRO A 192 2.89 16.73 -18.81
CA PRO A 192 3.27 17.82 -17.91
C PRO A 192 2.73 17.64 -16.49
N HIS A 193 3.54 17.98 -15.48
CA HIS A 193 3.16 17.81 -14.08
C HIS A 193 1.96 18.64 -13.62
N THR A 194 1.60 19.68 -14.37
CA THR A 194 0.45 20.56 -14.10
C THR A 194 -0.90 19.95 -14.46
N ALA A 195 -0.95 18.69 -14.91
CA ALA A 195 -2.17 18.00 -15.32
C ALA A 195 -2.46 16.73 -14.47
N PRO A 196 -2.66 16.84 -13.14
CA PRO A 196 -2.90 15.68 -12.28
C PRO A 196 -4.20 14.94 -12.64
N GLY A 197 -4.19 13.61 -12.58
CA GLY A 197 -5.32 12.74 -12.95
C GLY A 197 -5.44 12.43 -14.46
N ARG A 198 -4.49 12.87 -15.29
CA ARG A 198 -4.45 12.52 -16.72
C ARG A 198 -3.54 11.33 -17.02
N GLU A 199 -2.70 10.94 -16.07
CA GLU A 199 -1.69 9.90 -16.21
C GLU A 199 -2.24 8.50 -16.48
N VAL A 200 -3.51 8.23 -16.15
CA VAL A 200 -4.21 6.99 -16.54
C VAL A 200 -5.24 7.20 -17.65
N THR A 201 -5.50 8.45 -18.06
CA THR A 201 -6.49 8.72 -19.11
C THR A 201 -6.06 8.08 -20.43
N GLY A 202 -6.98 7.33 -21.05
CA GLY A 202 -6.79 6.67 -22.33
C GLY A 202 -5.88 5.44 -22.30
N LEU A 203 -5.44 4.98 -21.11
CA LEU A 203 -4.71 3.72 -20.98
C LEU A 203 -5.67 2.57 -20.72
N PRO A 204 -5.68 1.53 -21.58
CA PRO A 204 -6.30 0.27 -21.23
C PRO A 204 -5.63 -0.30 -19.96
N PRO A 205 -6.37 -0.98 -19.07
CA PRO A 205 -5.81 -1.51 -17.84
C PRO A 205 -4.59 -2.42 -18.01
N ALA A 206 -4.54 -3.24 -19.07
CA ALA A 206 -3.38 -4.07 -19.36
C ALA A 206 -2.13 -3.22 -19.66
N ALA A 207 -2.27 -2.15 -20.45
CA ALA A 207 -1.16 -1.24 -20.75
C ALA A 207 -0.70 -0.46 -19.51
N LEU A 208 -1.63 -0.16 -18.59
CA LEU A 208 -1.26 0.42 -17.30
C LEU A 208 -0.49 -0.60 -16.44
N ALA A 209 -0.95 -1.85 -16.37
CA ALA A 209 -0.25 -2.90 -15.63
C ALA A 209 1.18 -3.13 -16.17
N ASP A 210 1.35 -3.20 -17.50
CA ASP A 210 2.66 -3.34 -18.13
C ASP A 210 3.57 -2.14 -17.78
N LEU A 211 3.04 -0.92 -17.85
CA LEU A 211 3.78 0.28 -17.50
C LEU A 211 4.18 0.31 -16.02
N LEU A 212 3.26 -0.08 -15.12
CA LEU A 212 3.54 -0.19 -13.69
C LEU A 212 4.61 -1.26 -13.42
N GLU A 213 4.58 -2.39 -14.11
CA GLU A 213 5.62 -3.42 -14.03
C GLU A 213 6.99 -2.87 -14.46
N THR A 214 7.06 -2.02 -15.49
CA THR A 214 8.32 -1.38 -15.87
C THR A 214 8.86 -0.39 -14.83
N LEU A 215 7.98 0.20 -14.01
CA LEU A 215 8.36 1.06 -12.89
C LEU A 215 8.71 0.24 -11.64
N SER A 216 8.18 -0.98 -11.54
CA SER A 216 8.34 -1.90 -10.41
C SER A 216 9.64 -2.73 -10.50
N THR A 217 10.09 -3.01 -11.72
CA THR A 217 11.32 -3.76 -11.94
C THR A 217 12.53 -2.83 -11.89
N VAL A 218 13.27 -2.86 -10.78
CA VAL A 218 14.64 -2.34 -10.77
C VAL A 218 15.42 -3.14 -11.80
N ARG A 219 15.75 -2.53 -12.95
CA ARG A 219 16.76 -3.10 -13.83
C ARG A 219 18.05 -3.18 -13.04
N GLU A 220 18.51 -4.40 -12.74
CA GLU A 220 19.87 -4.57 -12.25
C GLU A 220 20.81 -3.90 -13.28
N PRO A 221 21.75 -3.04 -12.83
CA PRO A 221 22.74 -2.50 -13.73
C PRO A 221 23.52 -3.67 -14.35
N ARG A 222 23.51 -3.72 -15.69
CA ARG A 222 24.36 -4.65 -16.47
C ARG A 222 25.83 -4.30 -16.32
#